data_AF-A0ABD2F1S0-F1
#
_entry.id   AF-A0ABD2F1S0-F1
#
_cell.length_a   1.000
_cell.length_b   1.000
_cell.length_c   1.000
_cell.angle_alpha   90.00
_cell.angle_beta   90.00
_cell.angle_gamma   90.00
#
_symmetry.space_group_name_H-M   'P 1'
#
loop_
_entity.id
_entity.type
_entity.pdbx_description
1 polymer ?
#
loop_
_entity_poly.entity_id
_entity_poly.type
_entity_poly.pdbx_seq_one_letter_code
_entity_poly.pdbx_strand_id
1 'polypeptide(L)'
;MGQLCCFPFSRDEEKISKKPIGIQDLINEALHQERMGLKSKVKQIKELLLKPETQDKIRRELFEGRLINNSNQANDVDFGMTLT
;
A
#
# COMPACT_ATOMS: atom_id res chain seq x y z
N MET A 1 -10.82 -62.17 -38.68
CA MET A 1 -11.81 -61.64 -37.71
C MET A 1 -11.06 -61.44 -36.39
N GLY A 2 -10.64 -60.28 -35.94
CA GLY A 2 -10.95 -58.90 -36.22
C GLY A 2 -10.58 -58.18 -34.92
N GLN A 3 -9.39 -57.58 -34.89
CA GLN A 3 -8.95 -56.74 -33.79
C GLN A 3 -9.81 -55.49 -33.76
N LEU A 4 -10.43 -55.16 -32.63
CA LEU A 4 -10.61 -53.76 -32.28
C LEU A 4 -10.64 -53.61 -30.77
N CYS A 5 -9.54 -53.06 -30.28
CA CYS A 5 -9.36 -52.58 -28.93
C CYS A 5 -10.38 -51.45 -28.70
N CYS A 6 -11.37 -51.66 -27.85
CA CYS A 6 -12.19 -50.57 -27.32
C CYS A 6 -11.73 -50.32 -25.88
N PHE A 7 -10.68 -49.51 -25.75
CA PHE A 7 -10.47 -48.72 -24.55
C PHE A 7 -11.64 -47.73 -24.45
N PRO A 8 -12.42 -47.69 -23.36
CA PRO A 8 -12.81 -46.39 -22.86
C PRO A 8 -11.54 -45.81 -22.25
N PHE A 9 -10.91 -44.93 -23.02
CA PHE A 9 -10.03 -43.88 -22.51
C PHE A 9 -10.89 -43.12 -21.48
N SER A 10 -10.90 -43.61 -20.23
CA SER A 10 -11.52 -42.91 -19.11
C SER A 10 -10.79 -41.60 -19.04
N ARG A 11 -11.46 -40.58 -19.56
CA ARG A 11 -10.98 -39.23 -19.63
C ARG A 11 -10.82 -38.82 -18.16
N ASP A 12 -9.60 -38.90 -17.66
CA ASP A 12 -9.15 -38.11 -16.52
C ASP A 12 -9.16 -36.65 -16.98
N GLU A 13 -10.35 -36.13 -17.30
CA GLU A 13 -10.61 -34.71 -17.19
C GLU A 13 -10.55 -34.43 -15.70
N GLU A 14 -9.32 -34.19 -15.24
CA GLU A 14 -9.02 -33.41 -14.06
C GLU A 14 -9.72 -32.05 -14.24
N LYS A 15 -11.03 -32.03 -13.98
CA LYS A 15 -11.76 -30.82 -13.69
C LYS A 15 -11.06 -30.29 -12.46
N ILE A 16 -10.25 -29.26 -12.66
CA ILE A 16 -9.80 -28.35 -11.62
C ILE A 16 -11.09 -27.90 -10.92
N SER A 17 -11.46 -28.66 -9.89
CA SER A 17 -12.58 -28.38 -9.03
C SER A 17 -12.15 -27.16 -8.26
N LYS A 18 -12.39 -25.98 -8.84
CA LYS A 18 -12.28 -24.72 -8.11
C LYS A 18 -13.25 -24.87 -6.96
N LYS A 19 -12.69 -25.12 -5.77
CA LYS A 19 -13.44 -25.19 -4.52
C LYS A 19 -14.37 -23.97 -4.51
N PRO A 20 -15.68 -24.14 -4.25
CA PRO A 20 -16.60 -23.02 -4.33
C PRO A 20 -16.08 -21.92 -3.42
N ILE A 21 -15.72 -20.80 -4.02
CA ILE A 21 -15.19 -19.64 -3.31
C ILE A 21 -16.36 -19.11 -2.49
N GLY A 22 -16.23 -19.14 -1.17
CA GLY A 22 -17.28 -18.64 -0.29
C GLY A 22 -17.41 -17.13 -0.43
N ILE A 23 -18.61 -16.59 -0.18
CA ILE A 23 -18.82 -15.14 -0.13
C ILE A 23 -17.82 -14.48 0.86
N GLN A 24 -17.52 -15.16 1.96
CA GLN A 24 -16.53 -14.71 2.94
C GLN A 24 -15.10 -14.63 2.35
N ASP A 25 -14.73 -15.55 1.46
CA ASP A 25 -13.41 -15.55 0.81
C ASP A 25 -13.30 -14.36 -0.14
N LEU A 26 -14.37 -14.05 -0.88
CA LEU A 26 -14.44 -12.86 -1.74
C LEU A 26 -14.33 -11.56 -0.94
N ILE A 27 -15.01 -11.49 0.22
CA ILE A 27 -14.93 -10.33 1.13
C ILE A 27 -13.50 -10.19 1.67
N ASN A 28 -12.88 -11.28 2.09
CA ASN A 28 -11.52 -11.27 2.62
C ASN A 28 -10.51 -10.85 1.55
N GLU A 29 -10.68 -11.32 0.31
CA GLU A 29 -9.84 -10.93 -0.83
C GLU A 29 -10.00 -9.44 -1.14
N ALA A 30 -11.22 -8.92 -1.21
CA ALA A 30 -11.46 -7.49 -1.44
C ALA A 30 -10.81 -6.61 -0.36
N LEU A 31 -10.99 -6.98 0.92
CA LEU A 31 -10.35 -6.27 2.04
C LEU A 31 -8.82 -6.37 2.00
N HIS A 32 -8.28 -7.51 1.58
CA HIS A 32 -6.84 -7.69 1.44
C HIS A 32 -6.27 -6.76 0.37
N GLN A 33 -6.91 -6.68 -0.80
CA GLN A 33 -6.49 -5.79 -1.88
C GLN A 33 -6.52 -4.32 -1.46
N GLU A 34 -7.58 -3.87 -0.78
CA GLU A 34 -7.67 -2.51 -0.24
C GLU A 34 -6.54 -2.21 0.74
N ARG A 35 -6.27 -3.14 1.68
CA ARG A 35 -5.20 -3.00 2.66
C ARG A 35 -3.83 -2.91 1.99
N MET A 36 -3.58 -3.73 0.99
CA MET A 36 -2.30 -3.74 0.26
C MET A 36 -2.13 -2.46 -0.55
N GLY A 37 -3.20 -1.98 -1.21
CA GLY A 37 -3.20 -0.69 -1.90
C GLY A 37 -2.89 0.48 -0.96
N LEU A 38 -3.53 0.49 0.22
CA LEU A 38 -3.27 1.52 1.24
C LEU A 38 -1.83 1.45 1.76
N LYS A 39 -1.34 0.25 2.08
CA LYS A 39 0.03 0.03 2.56
C LYS A 39 1.07 0.53 1.55
N SER A 40 0.85 0.30 0.26
CA SER A 40 1.72 0.80 -0.81
C SER A 40 1.74 2.34 -0.86
N LYS A 41 0.57 2.99 -0.80
CA LYS A 41 0.48 4.45 -0.78
C LYS A 41 1.17 5.06 0.44
N VAL A 42 0.99 4.47 1.62
CA VAL A 42 1.68 4.92 2.85
C VAL A 42 3.20 4.79 2.71
N LYS A 43 3.69 3.70 2.11
CA LYS A 43 5.12 3.53 1.84
C LYS A 43 5.65 4.63 0.92
N GLN A 44 4.95 4.92 -0.19
CA GLN A 44 5.33 5.98 -1.12
C GLN A 44 5.37 7.36 -0.47
N ILE A 45 4.38 7.68 0.38
CA ILE A 45 4.37 8.94 1.13
C ILE A 45 5.58 9.02 2.06
N LYS A 46 5.89 7.94 2.80
CA LYS A 46 7.07 7.91 3.68
C LYS A 46 8.36 8.12 2.89
N GLU A 47 8.53 7.44 1.77
CA GLU A 47 9.71 7.61 0.91
C GLU A 47 9.83 9.04 0.36
N LEU A 48 8.71 9.67 0.00
CA LEU A 48 8.70 11.08 -0.41
C LEU A 48 9.11 12.01 0.72
N LEU A 49 8.57 11.81 1.93
CA LEU A 49 8.90 12.61 3.11
C LEU A 49 10.33 12.42 3.63
N LEU A 50 11.00 11.34 3.22
CA LEU A 50 12.42 11.12 3.51
C LEU A 50 13.34 11.87 2.53
N LYS A 51 12.81 12.41 1.43
CA LYS A 51 13.63 13.19 0.50
C LYS A 51 14.00 14.54 1.13
N PRO A 52 15.29 14.93 1.11
CA PRO A 52 15.73 16.19 1.70
C PRO A 52 15.03 17.40 1.06
N GLU A 53 14.82 17.38 -0.27
CA GLU A 53 14.09 18.44 -0.97
C GLU A 53 12.65 18.63 -0.45
N THR A 54 11.96 17.52 -0.12
CA THR A 54 10.60 17.58 0.43
C THR A 54 10.63 18.08 1.87
N GLN A 55 11.59 17.65 2.66
CA GLN A 55 11.77 18.13 4.03
C GLN A 55 12.09 19.63 4.08
N ASP A 56 12.97 20.11 3.21
CA ASP A 56 13.34 21.52 3.10
C ASP A 56 12.15 22.37 2.66
N LYS A 57 11.34 21.90 1.71
CA LYS A 57 10.09 22.56 1.32
C LYS A 57 9.11 22.65 2.48
N ILE A 58 8.89 21.55 3.21
CA ILE A 58 8.02 21.52 4.39
C ILE A 58 8.54 22.49 5.46
N ARG A 59 9.86 22.48 5.72
CA ARG A 59 10.49 23.35 6.70
C ARG A 59 10.30 24.83 6.33
N ARG A 60 10.56 25.18 5.08
CA ARG A 60 10.35 26.53 4.57
C ARG A 60 8.89 26.97 4.68
N GLU A 61 7.94 26.13 4.28
CA GLU A 61 6.53 26.49 4.33
C GLU A 61 5.98 26.61 5.77
N LEU A 62 6.37 25.69 6.66
CA LEU A 62 5.88 25.68 8.03
C LEU A 62 6.52 26.75 8.91
N PHE A 63 7.82 27.02 8.74
CA PHE A 63 8.59 27.88 9.63
C PHE A 63 8.98 29.22 9.00
N GLU A 64 9.37 29.27 7.73
CA GLU A 64 9.82 30.52 7.09
C GLU A 64 8.64 31.32 6.48
N GLY A 65 7.65 30.64 5.91
CA GLY A 65 6.44 31.28 5.36
C GLY A 65 5.54 31.96 6.40
N ARG A 66 5.67 31.61 7.69
CA ARG A 66 4.94 32.26 8.80
C ARG A 66 5.67 33.45 9.42
N LEU A 67 6.98 33.58 9.25
CA LEU A 67 7.76 34.64 9.90
C LEU A 67 7.42 36.04 9.37
N ILE A 68 6.94 36.14 8.13
CA ILE A 68 6.61 37.43 7.50
C ILE A 68 5.30 38.02 8.07
N ASN A 69 4.40 37.19 8.61
CA ASN A 69 3.09 37.64 9.13
C ASN A 69 3.05 37.85 10.65
N ASN A 70 4.09 37.41 11.38
CA ASN A 70 4.12 37.40 12.85
C ASN A 70 5.26 38.26 13.45
N SER A 71 5.79 39.24 12.73
CA SER A 71 6.83 40.15 13.25
C SER A 71 6.40 40.99 14.48
N ASN A 72 5.15 40.86 14.93
CA ASN A 72 4.66 41.43 16.19
C ASN A 72 4.66 40.44 17.37
N GLN A 73 5.04 39.17 17.16
CA GLN A 73 5.04 38.16 18.22
C GLN A 73 6.41 37.48 18.30
N ALA A 74 7.37 38.24 18.82
CA ALA A 74 8.57 37.69 19.42
C ALA A 74 8.17 36.80 20.60
N ASN A 75 8.03 35.50 20.36
CA ASN A 75 8.25 34.49 21.38
C ASN A 75 9.03 33.36 20.73
N ASP A 76 10.32 33.40 21.04
CA ASP A 76 11.32 32.38 20.90
C ASP A 76 10.75 31.01 21.32
N VAL A 77 10.41 30.17 20.34
CA VAL A 77 10.18 28.75 20.58
C VAL A 77 11.37 28.03 19.97
N ASP A 78 12.39 27.85 20.80
CA ASP A 78 13.53 26.99 20.55
C ASP A 78 13.03 25.55 20.35
N PHE A 79 12.86 25.14 19.09
CA PHE A 79 12.79 23.72 18.71
C PHE A 79 14.21 23.13 18.73
N GLY A 80 14.86 23.26 19.88
CA GLY A 80 16.11 22.62 20.22
C GLY A 80 15.90 21.13 20.28
N MET A 81 16.34 20.46 19.23
CA MET A 81 16.49 19.02 19.14
C MET A 81 17.24 18.48 20.38
N THR A 82 16.51 18.00 21.36
CA THR A 82 17.06 17.08 22.38
C THR A 82 16.39 15.73 22.18
N LEU A 83 16.90 14.97 21.21
CA LEU A 83 16.69 13.54 21.15
C LEU A 83 17.95 12.89 21.74
N THR A 84 17.87 12.53 23.02
CA THR A 84 18.75 11.53 23.66
C THR A 84 17.97 10.23 23.79
#